data_AF-A0A9X2FAJ8-F1
#
_entry.id   AF-A0A9X2FAJ8-F1
#
_cell.length_a   1.000
_cell.length_b   1.000
_cell.length_c   1.000
_cell.angle_alpha   90.00
_cell.angle_beta   90.00
_cell.angle_gamma   90.00
#
_symmetry.space_group_name_H-M   'P 1'
#
loop_
_entity.id
_entity.type
_entity.pdbx_description
1 polymer ?
#
loop_
_entity_poly.entity_id
_entity_poly.type
_entity_poly.pdbx_seq_one_letter_code
_entity_poly.pdbx_strand_id
1 'polypeptide(L)'
;MPSCQVCDAYLTPLQYANQDCPVCREKRDQIEAATQDEWRSAAKMANLAEAGYLVSCLEANGIDAQLVESESFNAIGGDWSRTYTLQVPARCFSDASTILREESELILGEQVEYDAFGEPIDNEPVHLVFWRPVALMAVAGLATLWLSQRVPAPHPRVAPNRSAAALGAAIDALGEPMVIESDRGQVRHRLRYDRANRTLQLESDTNGDGRLDRRQRFVLEQADQ
;
A
#
# COMPACT_ATOMS: atom_id res chain seq x y z
N MET A 1 -7.00 -11.38 75.06
CA MET A 1 -7.09 -11.80 73.65
C MET A 1 -6.06 -11.00 72.87
N PRO A 2 -5.20 -11.62 72.07
CA PRO A 2 -4.24 -10.87 71.26
C PRO A 2 -4.97 -9.99 70.24
N SER A 3 -4.51 -8.75 70.08
CA SER A 3 -5.00 -7.81 69.06
C SER A 3 -3.93 -7.56 68.00
N CYS A 4 -4.37 -7.24 66.78
CA CYS A 4 -3.48 -6.82 65.71
C CYS A 4 -2.89 -5.44 66.00
N GLN A 5 -1.57 -5.26 65.91
CA GLN A 5 -0.91 -3.98 66.19
C GLN A 5 -1.20 -2.87 65.17
N VAL A 6 -1.79 -3.20 64.01
CA VAL A 6 -2.04 -2.25 62.92
C VAL A 6 -3.48 -1.72 62.93
N CYS A 7 -4.46 -2.56 63.30
CA CYS A 7 -5.89 -2.22 63.20
C CYS A 7 -6.70 -2.53 64.47
N ASP A 8 -6.05 -2.96 65.55
CA ASP A 8 -6.65 -3.34 66.83
C ASP A 8 -7.71 -4.46 66.79
N ALA A 9 -7.86 -5.15 65.65
CA ALA A 9 -8.79 -6.28 65.54
C ALA A 9 -8.35 -7.45 66.45
N TYR A 10 -9.30 -8.06 67.15
CA TYR A 10 -9.07 -9.25 67.97
C TYR A 10 -8.77 -10.47 67.08
N LEU A 11 -7.66 -11.16 67.37
CA LEU A 11 -7.22 -12.31 66.61
C LEU A 11 -7.48 -13.61 67.37
N THR A 12 -7.90 -14.65 66.65
CA THR A 12 -7.90 -16.01 67.19
C THR A 12 -6.46 -16.50 67.40
N PRO A 13 -6.22 -17.48 68.30
CA PRO A 13 -4.87 -18.00 68.53
C PRO A 13 -4.15 -18.51 67.26
N LEU A 14 -4.91 -19.13 66.33
CA LEU A 14 -4.41 -19.58 65.04
C LEU A 14 -3.98 -18.41 64.12
N GLN A 15 -4.79 -17.35 64.06
CA GLN A 15 -4.47 -16.15 63.27
C GLN A 15 -3.26 -15.40 63.84
N TYR A 16 -3.16 -15.32 65.17
CA TYR A 16 -2.02 -14.69 65.84
C TYR A 16 -0.71 -15.47 65.61
N ALA A 17 -0.76 -16.80 65.65
CA ALA A 17 0.40 -17.65 65.38
C ALA A 17 0.93 -17.47 63.94
N ASN A 18 0.03 -17.23 62.97
CA ASN A 18 0.38 -17.03 61.57
C ASN A 18 0.65 -15.56 61.19
N GLN A 19 0.52 -14.62 62.14
CA GLN A 19 0.58 -13.17 61.89
C GLN A 19 -0.38 -12.67 60.80
N ASP A 20 -1.43 -13.43 60.50
CA ASP A 20 -2.37 -13.17 59.40
C ASP A 20 -3.63 -12.50 59.94
N CYS A 21 -3.65 -11.16 59.93
CA CYS A 21 -4.83 -10.41 60.31
C CYS A 21 -5.80 -10.32 59.12
N PRO A 22 -7.04 -10.85 59.21
CA PRO A 22 -7.98 -10.87 58.09
C PRO A 22 -8.35 -9.46 57.63
N VAL A 23 -8.46 -8.49 58.55
CA VAL A 23 -8.80 -7.09 58.23
C VAL A 23 -7.66 -6.38 57.48
N CYS A 24 -6.42 -6.59 57.93
CA CYS A 24 -5.26 -6.01 57.24
C CYS A 24 -4.98 -6.69 55.91
N ARG A 25 -5.21 -8.01 55.83
CA ARG A 25 -5.08 -8.79 54.60
C ARG A 25 -6.09 -8.35 53.56
N GLU A 26 -7.36 -8.19 53.94
CA GLU A 26 -8.40 -7.70 53.02
C GLU A 26 -8.10 -6.27 52.52
N LYS A 27 -7.60 -5.39 53.39
CA LYS A 27 -7.11 -4.06 52.96
C LYS A 27 -5.91 -4.14 52.02
N ARG A 28 -4.97 -5.06 52.27
CA ARG A 28 -3.81 -5.27 51.41
C ARG A 28 -4.22 -5.83 50.06
N ASP A 29 -5.09 -6.84 50.05
CA ASP A 29 -5.66 -7.44 48.85
C ASP A 29 -6.50 -6.41 48.07
N GLN A 30 -7.20 -5.49 48.74
CA GLN A 30 -7.90 -4.37 48.09
C GLN A 30 -6.94 -3.32 47.53
N ILE A 31 -5.82 -3.03 48.20
CA ILE A 31 -4.78 -2.14 47.70
C ILE A 31 -4.05 -2.79 46.51
N GLU A 32 -3.72 -4.08 46.60
CA GLU A 32 -3.09 -4.90 45.55
C GLU A 32 -4.02 -5.11 44.35
N ALA A 33 -5.32 -5.32 44.57
CA ALA A 33 -6.33 -5.38 43.51
C ALA A 33 -6.61 -4.00 42.90
N ALA A 34 -6.58 -2.92 43.69
CA ALA A 34 -6.64 -1.54 43.18
C ALA A 34 -5.33 -1.09 42.52
N THR A 35 -4.22 -1.80 42.75
CA THR A 35 -2.93 -1.64 42.06
C THR A 35 -2.71 -2.73 41.01
N GLN A 36 -3.76 -3.42 40.56
CA GLN A 36 -3.78 -3.87 39.17
C GLN A 36 -3.78 -2.62 38.31
N ASP A 37 -2.56 -2.15 38.03
CA ASP A 37 -2.30 -0.95 37.28
C ASP A 37 -3.10 -0.99 36.01
N GLU A 38 -4.10 -0.12 35.93
CA GLU A 38 -4.82 0.08 34.69
C GLU A 38 -3.79 0.51 33.65
N TRP A 39 -3.49 -0.37 32.70
CA TRP A 39 -2.54 -0.10 31.65
C TRP A 39 -3.19 0.82 30.63
N ARG A 40 -2.60 1.99 30.40
CA ARG A 40 -3.09 2.99 29.46
C ARG A 40 -2.18 3.09 28.26
N SER A 41 -2.78 3.20 27.07
CA SER A 41 -2.09 3.37 25.80
C SER A 41 -1.45 4.75 25.71
N ALA A 42 -0.12 4.83 25.76
CA ALA A 42 0.66 6.06 25.66
C ALA A 42 0.98 6.47 24.21
N ALA A 43 1.35 5.50 23.36
CA ALA A 43 1.71 5.75 21.96
C ALA A 43 1.37 4.57 21.06
N LYS A 44 1.30 4.83 19.75
CA LYS A 44 1.01 3.83 18.72
C LYS A 44 1.99 4.00 17.56
N MET A 45 2.69 2.93 17.19
CA MET A 45 3.76 2.98 16.18
C MET A 45 3.63 1.84 15.16
N ALA A 46 4.01 2.12 13.91
CA ALA A 46 3.98 1.13 12.83
C ALA A 46 5.21 0.22 12.82
N ASN A 47 6.30 0.59 13.49
CA ASN A 47 7.58 -0.10 13.44
C ASN A 47 7.96 -0.69 14.82
N LEU A 48 8.35 -1.97 14.83
CA LEU A 48 8.80 -2.67 16.03
C LEU A 48 10.11 -2.11 16.59
N ALA A 49 11.02 -1.62 15.73
CA ALA A 49 12.30 -1.06 16.17
C ALA A 49 12.10 0.24 16.95
N GLU A 50 11.24 1.13 16.44
CA GLU A 50 10.82 2.35 17.13
C GLU A 50 10.11 2.02 18.45
N ALA A 51 9.28 0.97 18.44
CA ALA A 51 8.65 0.46 19.64
C ALA A 51 9.62 -0.03 20.71
N GLY A 52 10.61 -0.83 20.34
CA GLY A 52 11.64 -1.27 21.27
C GLY A 52 12.44 -0.09 21.83
N TYR A 53 12.79 0.87 20.98
CA TYR A 53 13.51 2.08 21.41
C TYR A 53 12.74 2.89 22.45
N LEU A 54 11.46 3.18 22.21
CA LEU A 54 10.64 3.96 23.15
C LEU A 54 10.38 3.21 24.46
N VAL A 55 10.27 1.87 24.42
CA VAL A 55 10.23 1.06 25.66
C VAL A 55 11.50 1.25 26.46
N SER A 56 12.67 1.08 25.85
CA SER A 56 13.95 1.27 26.54
C SER A 56 14.14 2.68 27.08
N CYS A 57 13.63 3.70 26.37
CA CYS A 57 13.66 5.08 26.85
C CYS A 57 12.80 5.28 28.11
N LEU A 58 11.59 4.74 28.14
CA LEU A 58 10.72 4.79 29.32
C LEU A 58 11.30 3.99 30.50
N GLU A 59 11.82 2.79 30.25
CA GLU A 59 12.45 1.95 31.27
C GLU A 59 13.70 2.63 31.86
N ALA A 60 14.49 3.33 31.05
CA ALA A 60 15.63 4.12 31.53
C ALA A 60 15.23 5.26 32.47
N ASN A 61 13.98 5.73 32.38
CA ASN A 61 13.38 6.73 33.28
C ASN A 61 12.61 6.08 34.44
N GLY A 62 12.70 4.77 34.63
CA GLY A 62 12.03 4.03 35.70
C GLY A 62 10.52 3.88 35.50
N ILE A 63 10.03 3.98 34.26
CA ILE A 63 8.63 3.76 33.90
C ILE A 63 8.50 2.39 33.26
N ASP A 64 7.75 1.50 33.90
CA ASP A 64 7.39 0.21 33.31
C ASP A 64 6.56 0.44 32.05
N ALA A 65 6.97 -0.20 30.96
CA ALA A 65 6.29 -0.12 29.68
C ALA A 65 6.10 -1.52 29.09
N GLN A 66 4.97 -1.74 28.41
CA GLN A 66 4.71 -2.97 27.68
C GLN A 66 4.23 -2.66 26.27
N LEU A 67 4.55 -3.55 25.33
CA LEU A 67 4.09 -3.47 23.95
C LEU A 67 2.98 -4.46 23.69
N VAL A 68 1.89 -3.98 23.13
CA VAL A 68 0.79 -4.80 22.63
C VAL A 68 0.79 -4.73 21.11
N GLU A 69 1.08 -5.86 20.47
CA GLU A 69 1.00 -6.01 19.03
C GLU A 69 -0.46 -6.21 18.60
N SER A 70 -0.87 -5.50 17.56
CA SER A 70 -2.16 -5.66 16.90
C SER A 70 -1.96 -5.80 15.41
N GLU A 71 -2.53 -6.86 14.83
CA GLU A 71 -2.57 -7.08 13.40
C GLU A 71 -3.96 -6.71 12.87
N SER A 72 -4.01 -6.05 11.72
CA SER A 72 -5.27 -5.77 11.03
C SER A 72 -5.16 -6.07 9.54
N PHE A 73 -6.16 -6.76 9.01
CA PHE A 73 -6.25 -7.10 7.59
C PHE A 73 -7.19 -6.14 6.87
N ASN A 74 -6.69 -5.47 5.84
CA ASN A 74 -7.48 -4.60 4.98
C ASN A 74 -7.96 -5.38 3.75
N ALA A 75 -9.24 -5.75 3.75
CA ALA A 75 -9.82 -6.54 2.66
C ALA A 75 -9.86 -5.81 1.31
N ILE A 76 -9.84 -4.47 1.29
CA ILE A 76 -9.87 -3.69 0.06
C ILE A 76 -8.49 -3.68 -0.61
N GLY A 77 -7.43 -3.51 0.19
CA GLY A 77 -6.04 -3.51 -0.28
C GLY A 77 -5.43 -4.90 -0.43
N GLY A 78 -5.99 -5.90 0.24
CA GLY A 78 -5.43 -7.25 0.30
C GLY A 78 -4.14 -7.33 1.13
N ASP A 79 -3.92 -6.36 2.02
CA ASP A 79 -2.70 -6.19 2.79
C ASP A 79 -2.92 -6.39 4.30
N TRP A 80 -1.88 -6.92 4.96
CA TRP A 80 -1.79 -6.99 6.41
C TRP A 80 -0.98 -5.81 6.91
N SER A 81 -1.49 -5.15 7.94
CA SER A 81 -0.76 -4.11 8.67
C SER A 81 -0.56 -4.55 10.11
N ARG A 82 0.61 -4.24 10.65
CA ARG A 82 0.95 -4.43 12.06
C ARG A 82 1.02 -3.09 12.73
N THR A 83 0.57 -3.03 13.97
CA THR A 83 0.75 -1.84 14.79
C THR A 83 1.07 -2.21 16.21
N TYR A 84 2.00 -1.48 16.80
CA TYR A 84 2.50 -1.69 18.15
C TYR A 84 1.94 -0.58 19.03
N THR A 85 1.23 -0.96 20.09
CA THR A 85 0.66 -0.02 21.06
C THR A 85 1.49 -0.08 22.33
N LEU A 86 2.13 1.03 22.67
CA LEU A 86 2.89 1.20 23.90
C LEU A 86 1.94 1.51 25.04
N GLN A 87 1.95 0.68 26.07
CA GLN A 87 1.13 0.85 27.27
C GLN A 87 2.01 1.07 28.50
N VAL A 88 1.55 1.92 29.40
CA VAL A 88 2.19 2.23 30.68
C VAL A 88 1.15 2.18 31.81
N PRO A 89 1.56 1.94 33.07
CA PRO A 89 0.67 2.09 34.22
C PRO A 89 0.00 3.46 34.23
N ALA A 90 -1.30 3.53 34.53
CA ALA A 90 -2.07 4.78 34.53
C ALA A 90 -1.42 5.89 35.38
N ARG A 91 -0.78 5.52 36.50
CA ARG A 91 -0.03 6.43 37.37
C ARG A 91 1.14 7.14 36.70
N CYS A 92 1.75 6.52 35.70
CA CYS A 92 2.93 7.04 34.98
C CYS A 92 2.56 7.65 33.62
N PHE A 93 1.29 7.66 33.25
CA PHE A 93 0.83 8.08 31.92
C PHE A 93 1.25 9.51 31.55
N SER A 94 1.12 10.45 32.49
CA SER A 94 1.48 11.86 32.26
C SER A 94 2.98 12.03 32.01
N ASP A 95 3.81 11.41 32.84
CA ASP A 95 5.27 11.49 32.75
C ASP A 95 5.76 10.81 31.47
N ALA A 96 5.25 9.61 31.17
CA ALA A 96 5.53 8.90 29.93
C ALA A 96 5.16 9.74 28.70
N SER A 97 3.99 10.37 28.69
CA SER A 97 3.57 11.21 27.56
C SER A 97 4.47 12.43 27.34
N THR A 98 5.08 12.95 28.41
CA THR A 98 6.01 14.09 28.33
C THR A 98 7.33 13.64 27.71
N ILE A 99 7.92 12.55 28.20
CA ILE A 99 9.17 11.98 27.67
C ILE A 99 8.99 11.59 26.19
N LEU A 100 7.90 10.91 25.85
CA LEU A 100 7.64 10.48 24.48
C LEU A 100 7.49 11.68 23.53
N ARG A 101 6.91 12.79 23.99
CA ARG A 101 6.80 14.01 23.19
C ARG A 101 8.18 14.64 22.97
N GLU A 102 8.99 14.77 24.01
CA GLU A 102 10.35 15.32 23.91
C GLU A 102 11.22 14.49 22.96
N GLU A 103 11.19 13.16 23.07
CA GLU A 103 11.89 12.27 22.14
C GLU A 103 11.37 12.38 20.71
N SER A 104 10.05 12.50 20.51
CA SER A 104 9.49 12.67 19.17
C SER A 104 9.93 13.97 18.50
N GLU A 105 10.08 15.05 19.29
CA GLU A 105 10.56 16.34 18.80
C GLU A 105 12.05 16.27 18.43
N LEU A 106 12.86 15.50 19.17
CA LEU A 106 14.26 15.26 18.84
C LEU A 106 14.41 14.45 17.55
N ILE A 107 13.65 13.36 17.39
CA ILE A 107 13.67 12.52 16.19
C ILE A 107 13.24 13.32 14.95
N LEU A 108 12.17 14.12 15.07
CA LEU A 108 11.69 14.97 13.98
C LEU A 108 12.66 16.12 13.66
N GLY A 109 13.39 16.62 14.66
CA GLY A 109 14.39 17.66 14.48
C GLY A 109 15.67 17.17 13.80
N GLU A 110 15.99 15.88 13.91
CA GLU A 110 17.24 15.29 13.40
C GLU A 110 17.06 14.59 12.04
N GLN A 111 15.84 14.18 11.66
CA GLN A 111 15.57 13.60 10.35
C GLN A 111 15.44 14.67 9.26
N VAL A 112 16.59 15.17 8.81
CA VAL A 112 16.69 15.72 7.46
C VAL A 112 16.62 14.53 6.51
N GLU A 113 15.45 14.23 5.95
CA GLU A 113 15.36 13.25 4.87
C GLU A 113 16.24 13.75 3.70
N TYR A 114 17.10 12.90 3.16
CA TYR A 114 17.92 13.23 2.00
C TYR A 114 17.44 12.44 0.80
N ASP A 115 17.38 13.09 -0.37
CA ASP A 115 16.99 12.42 -1.61
C ASP A 115 18.11 11.48 -2.12
N ALA A 116 17.85 10.79 -3.23
CA ALA A 116 18.84 9.90 -3.85
C ALA A 116 20.13 10.62 -4.30
N PHE A 117 20.16 11.95 -4.26
CA PHE A 117 21.29 12.81 -4.61
C PHE A 117 21.96 13.42 -3.38
N GLY A 118 21.48 13.13 -2.16
CA GLY A 118 22.03 13.65 -0.92
C GLY A 118 21.63 15.10 -0.62
N GLU A 119 20.59 15.60 -1.26
CA GLU A 119 20.00 16.91 -0.97
C GLU A 119 18.89 16.77 0.08
N PRO A 120 18.78 17.69 1.06
CA PRO A 120 17.70 17.65 2.04
C PRO A 120 16.36 17.75 1.29
N ILE A 121 15.51 16.73 1.46
CA ILE A 121 14.12 16.71 1.03
C ILE A 121 13.41 17.73 1.91
N ASP A 122 13.26 18.95 1.38
CA ASP A 122 12.29 19.88 1.92
C ASP A 122 10.93 19.19 1.86
N ASN A 123 10.36 18.90 3.03
CA ASN A 123 9.04 18.31 3.19
C ASN A 123 7.98 19.25 2.58
N GLU A 124 7.82 19.20 1.27
CA GLU A 124 6.69 19.80 0.59
C GLU A 124 5.42 19.20 1.19
N PRO A 125 4.44 20.02 1.62
CA PRO A 125 3.25 19.53 2.29
C PRO A 125 2.59 18.44 1.45
N VAL A 126 2.29 17.29 2.07
CA VAL A 126 1.75 16.06 1.45
C VAL A 126 0.57 16.33 0.50
N HIS A 127 -0.18 17.39 0.75
CA HIS A 127 -1.23 17.88 -0.13
C HIS A 127 -0.76 18.18 -1.57
N LEU A 128 0.45 18.70 -1.77
CA LEU A 128 1.02 18.95 -3.10
C LEU A 128 1.37 17.66 -3.85
N VAL A 129 1.77 16.61 -3.14
CA VAL A 129 2.13 15.31 -3.73
C VAL A 129 0.90 14.62 -4.33
N PHE A 130 -0.28 14.73 -3.70
CA PHE A 130 -1.53 14.18 -4.24
C PHE A 130 -1.97 14.84 -5.55
N TRP A 131 -1.69 16.14 -5.73
CA TRP A 131 -2.07 16.86 -6.94
C TRP A 131 -1.12 16.64 -8.12
N ARG A 132 0.11 16.16 -7.90
CA ARG A 132 1.09 15.94 -8.98
C ARG A 132 0.59 14.99 -10.08
N PRO A 133 0.03 13.80 -9.78
CA PRO A 133 -0.53 12.92 -10.80
C PRO A 133 -1.70 13.57 -11.55
N VAL A 134 -2.55 14.31 -10.83
CA VAL A 134 -3.72 14.99 -11.41
C VAL A 134 -3.28 16.13 -12.34
N ALA A 135 -2.30 16.93 -11.93
CA ALA A 135 -1.73 18.00 -12.73
C ALA A 135 -1.01 17.45 -13.97
N LEU A 136 -0.24 16.36 -13.82
CA LEU A 136 0.41 15.69 -14.95
C LEU A 136 -0.60 15.13 -15.95
N MET A 137 -1.69 14.50 -15.47
CA MET A 137 -2.78 14.04 -16.33
C MET A 137 -3.45 15.19 -17.06
N ALA A 138 -3.70 16.32 -16.39
CA ALA A 138 -4.30 17.50 -17.01
C ALA A 138 -3.38 18.10 -18.09
N VAL A 139 -2.07 18.21 -17.81
CA VAL A 139 -1.08 18.70 -18.78
C VAL A 139 -0.95 17.74 -19.97
N ALA A 140 -0.90 16.43 -19.73
CA ALA A 140 -0.89 15.43 -20.81
C ALA A 140 -2.15 15.48 -21.67
N GLY A 141 -3.32 15.67 -21.05
CA GLY A 141 -4.60 15.86 -21.74
C GLY A 141 -4.62 17.13 -22.61
N LEU A 142 -4.10 18.24 -22.10
CA LEU A 142 -3.98 19.49 -22.87
C LEU A 142 -2.99 19.34 -24.03
N ALA A 143 -1.85 18.69 -23.80
CA ALA A 143 -0.85 18.43 -24.83
C ALA A 143 -1.41 17.56 -25.96
N THR A 144 -2.16 16.50 -25.64
CA THR A 144 -2.80 15.63 -26.64
C THR A 144 -3.90 16.37 -27.42
N LEU A 145 -4.72 17.17 -26.75
CA LEU A 145 -5.74 17.99 -27.41
C LEU A 145 -5.10 19.01 -28.36
N TRP A 146 -4.05 19.70 -27.93
CA TRP A 146 -3.32 20.65 -28.76
C TRP A 146 -2.64 19.98 -29.96
N LEU A 147 -2.04 18.80 -29.75
CA LEU A 147 -1.46 18.01 -30.83
C LEU A 147 -2.53 17.59 -31.84
N SER A 148 -3.73 17.18 -31.37
CA SER A 148 -4.85 16.80 -32.25
C SER A 148 -5.34 17.94 -33.14
N GLN A 149 -5.30 19.18 -32.64
CA GLN A 149 -5.71 20.37 -33.39
C GLN A 149 -4.68 20.79 -34.44
N ARG A 150 -3.42 20.41 -34.24
CA ARG A 150 -2.31 20.68 -35.18
C ARG A 150 -2.13 19.62 -36.24
N VAL A 151 -2.74 18.44 -36.11
CA VAL A 151 -2.80 17.51 -37.23
C VAL A 151 -3.70 18.16 -38.28
N PRO A 152 -3.15 18.63 -39.42
CA PRO A 152 -3.98 19.20 -40.47
C PRO A 152 -5.03 18.16 -40.83
N ALA A 153 -6.29 18.61 -40.99
CA ALA A 153 -7.40 17.75 -41.42
C ALA A 153 -6.88 16.81 -42.51
N PRO A 154 -7.07 15.49 -42.36
CA PRO A 154 -6.48 14.51 -43.26
C PRO A 154 -6.76 15.00 -44.67
N HIS A 155 -5.69 15.36 -45.40
CA HIS A 155 -5.82 15.78 -46.78
C HIS A 155 -6.74 14.77 -47.44
N PRO A 156 -7.82 15.20 -48.12
CA PRO A 156 -8.70 14.28 -48.80
C PRO A 156 -7.78 13.38 -49.61
N ARG A 157 -7.68 12.11 -49.18
CA ARG A 157 -6.80 11.16 -49.84
C ARG A 157 -7.37 11.11 -51.24
N VAL A 158 -6.67 11.73 -52.18
CA VAL A 158 -6.86 11.44 -53.59
C VAL A 158 -6.46 9.99 -53.68
N ALA A 159 -7.43 9.10 -53.46
CA ALA A 159 -7.24 7.68 -53.59
C ALA A 159 -6.69 7.51 -55.00
N PRO A 160 -5.42 7.07 -55.18
CA PRO A 160 -5.00 6.71 -56.50
C PRO A 160 -6.03 5.67 -56.95
N ASN A 161 -6.68 5.93 -58.07
CA ASN A 161 -7.74 5.09 -58.61
C ASN A 161 -7.11 3.77 -59.09
N ARG A 162 -6.61 2.99 -58.13
CA ARG A 162 -6.06 1.66 -58.33
C ARG A 162 -7.26 0.76 -58.23
N SER A 163 -7.69 0.27 -59.38
CA SER A 163 -8.74 -0.75 -59.50
C SER A 163 -8.52 -1.85 -58.46
N ALA A 164 -9.59 -2.39 -57.88
CA ALA A 164 -9.52 -3.53 -56.95
C ALA A 164 -8.69 -4.71 -57.52
N ALA A 165 -8.61 -4.83 -58.84
CA ALA A 165 -7.75 -5.79 -59.54
C ALA A 165 -6.25 -5.58 -59.27
N ALA A 166 -5.78 -4.34 -59.15
CA ALA A 166 -4.38 -4.01 -58.87
C ALA A 166 -4.00 -4.35 -57.42
N LEU A 167 -4.93 -4.24 -56.47
CA LEU A 167 -4.71 -4.70 -55.09
C LEU A 167 -4.66 -6.22 -55.03
N GLY A 168 -5.56 -6.91 -55.75
CA GLY A 168 -5.53 -8.37 -55.86
C GLY A 168 -4.21 -8.89 -56.44
N ALA A 169 -3.71 -8.27 -57.52
CA ALA A 169 -2.43 -8.62 -58.14
C ALA A 169 -1.23 -8.35 -57.23
N ALA A 170 -1.26 -7.26 -56.44
CA ALA A 170 -0.21 -6.96 -55.46
C ALA A 170 -0.20 -7.97 -54.30
N ILE A 171 -1.39 -8.40 -53.85
CA ILE A 171 -1.53 -9.44 -52.82
C ILE A 171 -1.06 -10.80 -53.36
N ASP A 172 -1.40 -11.13 -54.62
CA ASP A 172 -0.93 -12.35 -55.30
C ASP A 172 0.60 -12.37 -55.45
N ALA A 173 1.23 -11.21 -55.67
CA ALA A 173 2.68 -11.08 -55.80
C ALA A 173 3.45 -11.19 -54.47
N LEU A 174 2.79 -10.95 -53.33
CA LEU A 174 3.43 -10.95 -52.01
C LEU A 174 3.72 -12.37 -51.48
N GLY A 175 3.08 -13.41 -52.02
CA GLY A 175 3.26 -14.80 -51.60
C GLY A 175 2.69 -15.07 -50.20
N GLU A 176 2.01 -16.20 -50.03
CA GLU A 176 1.42 -16.57 -48.72
C GLU A 176 2.48 -16.83 -47.63
N PRO A 177 2.13 -16.67 -46.34
CA PRO A 177 1.33 -15.64 -45.69
C PRO A 177 2.22 -14.46 -45.21
N MET A 178 1.67 -13.25 -45.15
CA MET A 178 2.39 -12.12 -44.57
C MET A 178 2.38 -12.24 -43.05
N VAL A 179 3.54 -12.57 -42.48
CA VAL A 179 3.76 -12.60 -41.04
C VAL A 179 4.50 -11.32 -40.66
N ILE A 180 3.90 -10.54 -39.76
CA ILE A 180 4.55 -9.38 -39.17
C ILE A 180 4.77 -9.72 -37.70
N GLU A 181 6.04 -9.70 -37.30
CA GLU A 181 6.46 -9.88 -35.92
C GLU A 181 6.75 -8.51 -35.32
N SER A 182 6.27 -8.27 -34.10
CA SER A 182 6.68 -7.10 -33.34
C SER A 182 8.16 -7.19 -32.95
N ASP A 183 8.86 -6.05 -32.85
CA ASP A 183 10.30 -5.97 -32.51
C ASP A 183 10.69 -6.66 -31.19
N ARG A 184 9.71 -7.01 -30.35
CA ARG A 184 9.93 -7.67 -29.05
C ARG A 184 9.49 -9.15 -29.03
N GLY A 185 9.06 -9.70 -30.16
CA GLY A 185 8.65 -11.11 -30.28
C GLY A 185 7.40 -11.50 -29.47
N GLN A 186 6.75 -10.55 -28.80
CA GLN A 186 5.62 -10.83 -27.90
C GLN A 186 4.28 -10.97 -28.63
N VAL A 187 4.13 -10.27 -29.75
CA VAL A 187 2.91 -10.34 -30.56
C VAL A 187 3.28 -10.67 -31.99
N ARG A 188 2.69 -11.75 -32.52
CA ARG A 188 2.80 -12.17 -33.92
C ARG A 188 1.45 -11.99 -34.59
N HIS A 189 1.43 -11.20 -35.67
CA HIS A 189 0.24 -11.03 -36.51
C HIS A 189 0.46 -11.77 -37.83
N ARG A 190 -0.51 -12.60 -38.19
CA ARG A 190 -0.56 -13.29 -39.48
C ARG A 190 -1.76 -12.79 -40.27
N LEU A 191 -1.48 -12.19 -41.43
CA LEU A 191 -2.52 -11.81 -42.37
C LEU A 191 -2.56 -12.85 -43.50
N ARG A 192 -3.70 -13.53 -43.63
CA ARG A 192 -3.95 -14.49 -44.69
C ARG A 192 -5.06 -13.99 -45.59
N TYR A 193 -4.82 -14.03 -46.89
CA TYR A 193 -5.86 -13.78 -47.89
C TYR A 193 -6.34 -15.12 -48.43
N ASP A 194 -7.64 -15.40 -48.28
CA ASP A 194 -8.29 -16.54 -48.91
C ASP A 194 -8.96 -16.07 -50.21
N ARG A 195 -8.36 -16.46 -51.33
CA ARG A 195 -8.80 -16.08 -52.67
C ARG A 195 -10.14 -16.69 -53.06
N ALA A 196 -10.41 -17.94 -52.65
CA ALA A 196 -11.63 -18.64 -53.03
C ALA A 196 -12.85 -17.96 -52.42
N ASN A 197 -12.71 -17.51 -51.17
CA ASN A 197 -13.78 -16.86 -50.43
C ASN A 197 -13.70 -15.33 -50.43
N ARG A 198 -12.69 -14.74 -51.07
CA ARG A 198 -12.38 -13.29 -51.04
C ARG A 198 -12.41 -12.72 -49.62
N THR A 199 -11.83 -13.48 -48.68
CA THR A 199 -11.79 -13.05 -47.28
C THR A 199 -10.38 -12.81 -46.81
N LEU A 200 -10.18 -11.70 -46.11
CA LEU A 200 -8.97 -11.39 -45.39
C LEU A 200 -9.12 -11.90 -43.94
N GLN A 201 -8.15 -12.64 -43.46
CA GLN A 201 -8.15 -13.20 -42.11
C GLN A 201 -6.92 -12.68 -41.37
N LEU A 202 -7.16 -11.97 -40.27
CA LEU A 202 -6.13 -11.52 -39.36
C LEU A 202 -6.11 -12.43 -38.14
N GLU A 203 -4.97 -13.06 -37.89
CA GLU A 203 -4.74 -13.92 -36.74
C GLU A 203 -3.67 -13.28 -35.84
N SER A 204 -3.88 -13.33 -34.53
CA SER A 204 -2.96 -12.77 -33.54
C SER A 204 -2.62 -13.81 -32.48
N ASP A 205 -1.33 -14.00 -32.25
CA ASP A 205 -0.75 -14.65 -31.07
C ASP A 205 -0.30 -13.52 -30.13
N THR A 206 -0.97 -13.39 -28.98
CA THR A 206 -0.85 -12.26 -28.05
C THR A 206 0.13 -12.54 -26.93
N ASN A 207 0.36 -13.82 -26.62
CA ASN A 207 1.23 -14.26 -25.53
C ASN A 207 2.57 -14.84 -26.05
N GLY A 208 2.73 -15.02 -27.36
CA GLY A 208 3.95 -15.51 -27.99
C GLY A 208 4.17 -17.00 -27.82
N ASP A 209 3.13 -17.78 -27.47
CA ASP A 209 3.24 -19.23 -27.24
C ASP A 209 3.14 -20.06 -28.53
N GLY A 210 2.97 -19.40 -29.69
CA GLY A 210 2.80 -20.02 -31.00
C GLY A 210 1.37 -20.45 -31.31
N ARG A 211 0.42 -20.27 -30.38
CA ARG A 211 -1.01 -20.48 -30.59
C ARG A 211 -1.69 -19.17 -30.95
N LEU A 212 -2.70 -19.28 -31.80
CA LEU A 212 -3.46 -18.12 -32.25
C LEU A 212 -4.61 -17.86 -31.28
N ASP A 213 -4.54 -16.76 -30.53
CA ASP A 213 -5.55 -16.39 -29.54
C ASP A 213 -6.78 -15.74 -30.18
N ARG A 214 -6.56 -14.96 -31.23
CA ARG A 214 -7.62 -14.15 -31.85
C ARG A 214 -7.64 -14.32 -33.36
N ARG A 215 -8.85 -14.42 -33.91
CA ARG A 215 -9.10 -14.49 -35.36
C ARG A 215 -10.19 -13.49 -35.75
N GLN A 216 -9.88 -12.63 -36.71
CA GLN A 216 -10.83 -11.68 -37.30
C GLN A 216 -10.93 -11.95 -38.81
N ARG A 217 -12.15 -11.88 -39.35
CA ARG A 217 -12.43 -12.13 -40.76
C ARG A 217 -13.10 -10.91 -41.38
N PHE A 218 -12.59 -10.49 -42.52
CA PHE A 218 -13.12 -9.39 -43.32
C PHE A 218 -13.54 -9.96 -44.68
N VAL A 219 -14.79 -9.75 -45.06
CA VAL A 219 -15.29 -10.09 -46.39
C VAL A 219 -15.06 -8.88 -47.27
N LEU A 220 -14.38 -9.06 -48.39
CA LEU A 220 -14.21 -7.98 -49.36
C LEU A 220 -15.46 -7.97 -50.25
N GLU A 221 -16.34 -6.99 -50.04
CA GLU A 221 -17.47 -6.74 -50.94
C GLU A 221 -16.96 -6.38 -52.33
N GLN A 222 -17.63 -6.92 -53.37
CA GLN A 222 -17.37 -6.44 -54.72
C GLN A 222 -17.77 -4.98 -54.77
N ALA A 223 -16.84 -4.11 -55.15
CA ALA A 223 -17.22 -2.81 -55.67
C ALA A 223 -18.01 -3.11 -56.95
N ASP A 224 -19.34 -2.99 -56.87
CA ASP A 224 -20.21 -3.00 -58.05
C ASP A 224 -19.67 -1.92 -59.00
N GLN A 225 -19.26 -2.37 -60.18
CA GLN A 225 -18.75 -1.53 -61.27
C GLN A 225 -19.90 -0.81 -61.97
#